data_AF-A0A4Q0VMX5-F1
#
_entry.id   AF-A0A4Q0VMX5-F1
#
_cell.length_a   1.000
_cell.length_b   1.000
_cell.length_c   1.000
_cell.angle_alpha   90.00
_cell.angle_beta   90.00
_cell.angle_gamma   90.00
#
_symmetry.space_group_name_H-M   'P 1'
#
loop_
_entity.id
_entity.type
_entity.pdbx_description
1 polymer ?
#
loop_
_entity_poly.entity_id
_entity_poly.type
_entity_poly.pdbx_seq_one_letter_code
_entity_poly.pdbx_strand_id
1 'polypeptide(L)'
;MEVTIANYFELLASKDKDQQYEAYQQIVVATEKPVDWAYEVWDQLIADLTDSDNHRRSRAAQFLCRLAISDPEKKILEDFSAIWEVTRDKKFVTARHCLQSIWRIGLAGEQQRKLVLESFKNRFLKCEDEKNYTLIRFDMIQGLRNLFDQIKDEEVKELALSLIENETDPKYQKKYAAVWKNG
;
A
#
# COMPACT_ATOMS: atom_id res chain seq x y z
N MET A 1 32.40 -4.85 -4.82
CA MET A 1 31.46 -5.82 -4.24
C MET A 1 30.17 -5.69 -5.01
N GLU A 2 29.61 -6.80 -5.47
CA GLU A 2 28.25 -6.82 -6.02
C GLU A 2 27.30 -6.57 -4.84
N VAL A 3 26.52 -5.51 -4.89
CA VAL A 3 25.55 -5.19 -3.82
C VAL A 3 24.34 -6.08 -4.03
N THR A 4 24.09 -7.00 -3.10
CA THR A 4 22.92 -7.87 -3.13
C THR A 4 21.71 -7.17 -2.54
N ILE A 5 20.50 -7.70 -2.77
CA ILE A 5 19.29 -7.18 -2.13
C ILE A 5 19.38 -7.23 -0.60
N ALA A 6 20.01 -8.28 -0.04
CA ALA A 6 20.25 -8.41 1.40
C ALA A 6 21.06 -7.23 1.94
N ASN A 7 22.11 -6.80 1.23
CA ASN A 7 22.88 -5.62 1.61
C ASN A 7 22.01 -4.35 1.63
N TYR A 8 21.06 -4.18 0.70
CA TYR A 8 20.15 -3.04 0.75
C TYR A 8 19.23 -3.09 1.97
N PHE A 9 18.73 -4.25 2.37
CA PHE A 9 17.95 -4.39 3.61
C PHE A 9 18.76 -4.02 4.86
N GLU A 10 20.04 -4.40 4.92
CA GLU A 10 20.94 -3.98 6.01
C GLU A 10 21.16 -2.46 6.02
N LEU A 11 21.35 -1.86 4.84
CA LEU A 11 21.56 -0.41 4.69
C LEU A 11 20.35 0.43 5.08
N LEU A 12 19.14 -0.14 5.15
CA LEU A 12 17.97 0.55 5.71
C LEU A 12 18.16 0.95 7.17
N ALA A 13 19.06 0.28 7.91
CA ALA A 13 19.43 0.60 9.28
C ALA A 13 20.65 1.53 9.39
N SER A 14 21.25 1.95 8.27
CA SER A 14 22.40 2.87 8.27
C SER A 14 22.07 4.18 8.99
N LYS A 15 23.04 4.81 9.65
CA LYS A 15 22.85 6.16 10.21
C LYS A 15 22.95 7.25 9.15
N ASP A 16 23.49 6.92 7.99
CA ASP A 16 23.58 7.81 6.84
C ASP A 16 22.25 7.83 6.09
N LYS A 17 21.63 9.01 5.98
CA LYS A 17 20.31 9.17 5.34
C LYS A 17 20.36 8.95 3.84
N ASP A 18 21.48 9.25 3.19
CA ASP A 18 21.63 9.09 1.76
C ASP A 18 21.72 7.60 1.42
N GLN A 19 22.49 6.84 2.21
CA GLN A 19 22.54 5.38 2.10
C GLN A 19 21.20 4.71 2.38
N GLN A 20 20.48 5.15 3.42
CA GLN A 20 19.14 4.63 3.70
C GLN A 20 18.17 4.89 2.54
N TYR A 21 18.22 6.10 1.98
CA TYR A 21 17.34 6.49 0.88
C TYR A 21 17.67 5.71 -0.39
N GLU A 22 18.96 5.59 -0.75
CA GLU A 22 19.41 4.80 -1.86
C GLU A 22 18.96 3.34 -1.72
N ALA A 23 19.21 2.71 -0.57
CA ALA A 23 18.78 1.35 -0.31
C ALA A 23 17.27 1.17 -0.46
N TYR A 24 16.48 2.10 0.07
CA TYR A 24 15.03 2.10 -0.11
C TYR A 24 14.63 2.16 -1.59
N GLN A 25 15.26 3.04 -2.38
CA GLN A 25 14.96 3.17 -3.81
C GLN A 25 15.33 1.89 -4.57
N GLN A 26 16.47 1.27 -4.28
CA GLN A 26 16.90 0.05 -4.96
C GLN A 26 15.94 -1.12 -4.71
N ILE A 27 15.43 -1.29 -3.47
CA ILE A 27 14.39 -2.28 -3.16
C ILE A 27 13.08 -1.95 -3.87
N VAL A 28 12.68 -0.67 -3.89
CA VAL A 28 11.47 -0.21 -4.60
C VAL A 28 11.54 -0.52 -6.10
N VAL A 29 12.67 -0.28 -6.74
CA VAL A 29 12.89 -0.55 -8.16
C VAL A 29 12.91 -2.04 -8.44
N ALA A 30 13.61 -2.83 -7.61
CA ALA A 30 13.66 -4.29 -7.78
C ALA A 30 12.27 -4.92 -7.73
N THR A 31 11.38 -4.38 -6.89
CA THR A 31 10.00 -4.88 -6.70
C THR A 31 8.97 -4.31 -7.70
N GLU A 32 9.42 -3.63 -8.77
CA GLU A 32 8.54 -3.28 -9.90
C GLU A 32 8.17 -4.50 -10.76
N LYS A 33 8.92 -5.58 -10.64
CA LYS A 33 8.70 -6.88 -11.29
C LYS A 33 8.76 -8.00 -10.25
N PRO A 34 8.24 -9.19 -10.57
CA PRO A 34 8.40 -10.36 -9.71
C PRO A 34 9.87 -10.66 -9.42
N VAL A 35 10.17 -11.00 -8.16
CA VAL A 35 11.51 -11.35 -7.67
C VAL A 35 11.50 -12.74 -7.03
N ASP A 36 12.66 -13.40 -6.97
CA ASP A 36 12.84 -14.74 -6.39
C ASP A 36 13.11 -14.72 -4.88
N TRP A 37 13.65 -13.62 -4.36
CA TRP A 37 14.03 -13.46 -2.95
C TRP A 37 12.88 -13.00 -2.03
N ALA A 38 11.64 -12.87 -2.53
CA ALA A 38 10.53 -12.33 -1.75
C ALA A 38 10.32 -13.05 -0.40
N TYR A 39 10.44 -14.38 -0.40
CA TYR A 39 10.29 -15.20 0.80
C TYR A 39 11.49 -15.19 1.74
N GLU A 40 12.66 -14.73 1.28
CA GLU A 40 13.84 -14.58 2.16
C GLU A 40 13.65 -13.45 3.17
N VAL A 41 12.85 -12.43 2.81
CA VAL A 41 12.61 -11.25 3.66
C VAL A 41 11.21 -11.19 4.24
N TRP A 42 10.28 -12.01 3.75
CA TRP A 42 8.85 -11.93 4.09
C TRP A 42 8.58 -11.97 5.59
N ASP A 43 9.07 -13.01 6.27
CA ASP A 43 8.79 -13.23 7.70
C ASP A 43 9.34 -12.10 8.58
N GLN A 44 10.52 -11.57 8.23
CA GLN A 44 11.09 -10.41 8.92
C GLN A 44 10.25 -9.16 8.68
N LEU A 45 9.76 -8.93 7.45
CA LEU A 45 8.87 -7.80 7.17
C LEU A 45 7.55 -7.91 7.94
N ILE A 46 7.00 -9.12 8.08
CA ILE A 46 5.80 -9.35 8.91
C ILE A 46 6.07 -9.01 10.38
N ALA A 47 7.20 -9.45 10.94
CA ALA A 47 7.59 -9.09 12.30
C ALA A 47 7.74 -7.55 12.46
N ASP A 48 8.37 -6.90 11.48
CA ASP A 48 8.62 -5.46 11.46
C ASP A 48 7.35 -4.60 11.40
N LEU A 49 6.18 -5.15 11.02
CA LEU A 49 4.89 -4.44 11.06
C LEU A 49 4.51 -3.97 12.47
N THR A 50 5.12 -4.54 13.51
CA THR A 50 4.87 -4.19 14.92
C THR A 50 6.07 -3.57 15.64
N ASP A 51 7.16 -3.28 14.92
CA ASP A 51 8.38 -2.71 15.51
C ASP A 51 8.11 -1.39 16.24
N SER A 52 8.87 -1.11 17.30
CA SER A 52 8.83 0.17 18.01
C SER A 52 9.11 1.38 17.09
N ASP A 53 9.99 1.23 16.10
CA ASP A 53 10.35 2.24 15.11
C ASP A 53 9.29 2.35 14.00
N ASN A 54 8.72 3.54 13.86
CA ASN A 54 7.69 3.81 12.87
C ASN A 54 8.20 3.77 11.42
N HIS A 55 9.51 3.95 11.19
CA HIS A 55 10.10 3.82 9.86
C HIS A 55 10.16 2.35 9.43
N ARG A 56 10.49 1.44 10.35
CA ARG A 56 10.47 -0.01 10.10
C ARG A 56 9.07 -0.49 9.76
N ARG A 57 8.07 -0.18 10.59
CA ARG A 57 6.65 -0.50 10.31
C ARG A 57 6.21 0.03 8.95
N SER A 58 6.55 1.28 8.65
CA SER A 58 6.19 1.92 7.38
C SER A 58 6.86 1.26 6.17
N ARG A 59 8.14 0.89 6.26
CA ARG A 59 8.88 0.25 5.16
C ARG A 59 8.40 -1.19 4.95
N ALA A 60 8.24 -1.94 6.04
CA ALA A 60 7.72 -3.29 6.04
C ALA A 60 6.39 -3.40 5.28
N ALA A 61 5.41 -2.58 5.66
CA ALA A 61 4.11 -2.56 4.99
C ALA A 61 4.23 -2.20 3.50
N GLN A 62 5.03 -1.19 3.15
CA GLN A 62 5.22 -0.78 1.75
C GLN A 62 5.88 -1.87 0.90
N PHE A 63 6.89 -2.57 1.45
CA PHE A 63 7.58 -3.64 0.75
C PHE A 63 6.70 -4.87 0.59
N LEU A 64 5.97 -5.30 1.63
CA LEU A 64 5.00 -6.41 1.51
C LEU A 64 3.93 -6.12 0.45
N CYS A 65 3.41 -4.89 0.39
CA CYS A 65 2.45 -4.49 -0.65
C CYS A 65 3.03 -4.64 -2.08
N ARG A 66 4.32 -4.38 -2.26
CA ARG A 66 5.02 -4.50 -3.55
C ARG A 66 5.37 -5.95 -3.86
N LEU A 67 5.84 -6.70 -2.88
CA LEU A 67 6.24 -8.10 -3.00
C LEU A 67 5.05 -9.03 -3.25
N ALA A 68 3.81 -8.58 -3.07
CA ALA A 68 2.62 -9.37 -3.39
C ALA A 68 2.63 -9.97 -4.81
N ILE A 69 3.23 -9.29 -5.81
CA ILE A 69 3.35 -9.84 -7.18
C ILE A 69 4.38 -10.97 -7.31
N SER A 70 5.18 -11.19 -6.25
CA SER A 70 6.21 -12.23 -6.13
C SER A 70 5.80 -13.33 -5.16
N ASP A 71 4.50 -13.41 -4.82
CA ASP A 71 3.95 -14.33 -3.82
C ASP A 71 3.06 -15.41 -4.47
N PRO A 72 3.65 -16.42 -5.15
CA PRO A 72 2.88 -17.51 -5.75
C PRO A 72 2.11 -18.36 -4.74
N GLU A 73 2.58 -18.44 -3.48
CA GLU A 73 1.93 -19.16 -2.39
C GLU A 73 0.75 -18.40 -1.78
N LYS A 74 0.56 -17.12 -2.14
CA LYS A 74 -0.51 -16.25 -1.67
C LYS A 74 -0.50 -16.01 -0.15
N LYS A 75 0.67 -16.02 0.49
CA LYS A 75 0.86 -15.65 1.91
C LYS A 75 0.22 -14.29 2.24
N ILE A 76 0.23 -13.37 1.27
CA ILE A 76 -0.37 -12.04 1.41
C ILE A 76 -1.85 -12.08 1.80
N LEU A 77 -2.59 -13.14 1.44
CA LEU A 77 -4.00 -13.28 1.83
C LEU A 77 -4.16 -13.54 3.33
N GLU A 78 -3.26 -14.33 3.91
CA GLU A 78 -3.23 -14.64 5.35
C GLU A 78 -2.70 -13.45 6.15
N ASP A 79 -1.66 -12.80 5.63
CA ASP A 79 -0.99 -11.67 6.28
C ASP A 79 -1.68 -10.32 6.05
N PHE A 80 -2.67 -10.25 5.17
CA PHE A 80 -3.31 -9.00 4.77
C PHE A 80 -3.82 -8.20 5.97
N SER A 81 -4.42 -8.87 6.97
CA SER A 81 -4.94 -8.18 8.15
C SER A 81 -3.83 -7.45 8.91
N ALA A 82 -2.64 -8.05 9.05
CA ALA A 82 -1.52 -7.41 9.73
C ALA A 82 -1.04 -6.16 8.97
N ILE A 83 -0.97 -6.23 7.64
CA ILE A 83 -0.59 -5.10 6.80
C ILE A 83 -1.67 -4.00 6.85
N TRP A 84 -2.94 -4.40 6.78
CA TRP A 84 -4.08 -3.49 6.82
C TRP A 84 -4.18 -2.71 8.13
N GLU A 85 -3.82 -3.32 9.27
CA GLU A 85 -3.78 -2.62 10.55
C GLU A 85 -2.73 -1.49 10.57
N VAL A 86 -1.62 -1.62 9.84
CA VAL A 86 -0.64 -0.52 9.72
C VAL A 86 -1.24 0.68 9.00
N THR A 87 -2.28 0.54 8.19
CA THR A 87 -3.02 1.69 7.60
C THR A 87 -3.77 2.53 8.65
N ARG A 88 -3.77 2.10 9.92
CA ARG A 88 -4.33 2.78 11.11
C ARG A 88 -3.27 3.05 12.18
N ASP A 89 -1.99 3.05 11.81
CA ASP A 89 -0.88 3.27 12.73
C ASP A 89 -1.05 4.55 13.58
N LYS A 90 -0.66 4.47 14.86
CA LYS A 90 -0.63 5.60 15.80
C LYS A 90 0.14 6.82 15.28
N LYS A 91 1.14 6.61 14.41
CA LYS A 91 1.83 7.66 13.65
C LYS A 91 1.14 7.80 12.30
N PHE A 92 0.42 8.91 12.13
CA PHE A 92 -0.34 9.18 10.90
C PHE A 92 0.51 9.09 9.62
N VAL A 93 1.79 9.51 9.65
CA VAL A 93 2.69 9.38 8.49
C VAL A 93 2.93 7.92 8.08
N THR A 94 3.08 7.02 9.05
CA THR A 94 3.22 5.58 8.81
C THR A 94 1.92 5.00 8.26
N ALA A 95 0.79 5.36 8.88
CA ALA A 95 -0.55 4.95 8.42
C ALA A 95 -0.79 5.34 6.96
N ARG A 96 -0.43 6.58 6.62
CA ARG A 96 -0.60 7.13 5.28
C ARG A 96 0.27 6.44 4.24
N HIS A 97 1.57 6.24 4.50
CA HIS A 97 2.46 5.56 3.55
C HIS A 97 2.01 4.12 3.26
N CYS A 98 1.53 3.42 4.29
CA CYS A 98 0.96 2.09 4.13
C CYS A 98 -0.32 2.14 3.28
N LEU A 99 -1.26 3.03 3.60
CA LEU A 99 -2.51 3.18 2.85
C LEU A 99 -2.28 3.53 1.37
N GLN A 100 -1.28 4.36 1.07
CA GLN A 100 -0.92 4.72 -0.31
C GLN A 100 -0.26 3.58 -1.10
N SER A 101 0.17 2.52 -0.44
CA SER A 101 0.86 1.37 -1.07
C SER A 101 -0.02 0.13 -1.20
N ILE A 102 -1.03 -0.03 -0.34
CA ILE A 102 -1.86 -1.24 -0.24
C ILE A 102 -2.55 -1.66 -1.54
N TRP A 103 -2.84 -0.71 -2.44
CA TRP A 103 -3.44 -1.00 -3.74
C TRP A 103 -2.58 -1.95 -4.60
N ARG A 104 -1.26 -1.98 -4.37
CA ARG A 104 -0.32 -2.86 -5.09
C ARG A 104 -0.58 -4.34 -4.83
N ILE A 105 -1.17 -4.70 -3.68
CA ILE A 105 -1.58 -6.08 -3.40
C ILE A 105 -2.58 -6.57 -4.45
N GLY A 106 -3.45 -5.69 -4.95
CA GLY A 106 -4.42 -6.01 -6.00
C GLY A 106 -3.80 -6.36 -7.37
N LEU A 107 -2.50 -6.14 -7.57
CA LEU A 107 -1.78 -6.56 -8.78
C LEU A 107 -1.42 -8.05 -8.77
N ALA A 108 -1.43 -8.69 -7.60
CA ALA A 108 -0.99 -10.08 -7.44
C ALA A 108 -2.00 -11.12 -7.96
N GLY A 109 -3.28 -10.75 -8.11
CA GLY A 109 -4.31 -11.65 -8.57
C GLY A 109 -5.73 -11.21 -8.19
N GLU A 110 -6.72 -11.96 -8.67
CA GLU A 110 -8.14 -11.63 -8.48
C GLU A 110 -8.57 -11.66 -7.00
N GLN A 111 -8.11 -12.66 -6.24
CA GLN A 111 -8.44 -12.80 -4.81
C GLN A 111 -7.90 -11.62 -4.00
N GLN A 112 -6.64 -11.26 -4.24
CA GLN A 112 -5.97 -10.11 -3.62
C GLN A 112 -6.65 -8.79 -4.00
N ARG A 113 -7.04 -8.65 -5.27
CA ARG A 113 -7.78 -7.49 -5.75
C ARG A 113 -9.11 -7.33 -5.01
N LYS A 114 -9.94 -8.37 -4.96
CA LYS A 114 -11.21 -8.35 -4.23
C LYS A 114 -11.02 -7.94 -2.77
N LEU A 115 -10.02 -8.50 -2.10
CA LEU A 115 -9.69 -8.16 -0.72
C LEU A 115 -9.36 -6.67 -0.53
N VAL A 116 -8.56 -6.08 -1.43
CA VAL A 116 -8.25 -4.64 -1.42
C VAL A 116 -9.50 -3.80 -1.67
N LEU A 117 -10.29 -4.14 -2.69
CA LEU A 117 -11.50 -3.41 -3.05
C LEU A 117 -12.54 -3.40 -1.92
N GLU A 118 -12.79 -4.56 -1.31
CA GLU A 118 -13.69 -4.69 -0.16
C GLU A 118 -13.18 -3.91 1.05
N SER A 119 -11.87 -3.95 1.32
CA SER A 119 -11.25 -3.22 2.43
C SER A 119 -11.35 -1.70 2.26
N PHE A 120 -11.09 -1.21 1.03
CA PHE A 120 -11.27 0.20 0.66
C PHE A 120 -12.72 0.63 0.78
N LYS A 121 -13.66 -0.12 0.21
CA LYS A 121 -15.10 0.16 0.29
C LYS A 121 -15.54 0.26 1.75
N ASN A 122 -15.22 -0.75 2.56
CA ASN A 122 -15.65 -0.82 3.94
C ASN A 122 -15.10 0.34 4.79
N ARG A 123 -13.82 0.68 4.64
CA ARG A 123 -13.24 1.81 5.38
C ARG A 123 -13.76 3.14 4.89
N PHE A 124 -13.85 3.37 3.58
CA PHE A 124 -14.36 4.62 3.02
C PHE A 124 -15.73 4.98 3.59
N LEU A 125 -16.64 4.01 3.66
CA LEU A 125 -18.00 4.19 4.15
C LEU A 125 -18.10 4.38 5.67
N LYS A 126 -17.07 4.03 6.46
CA LYS A 126 -17.13 3.99 7.93
C LYS A 126 -16.12 4.90 8.62
N CYS A 127 -15.18 5.50 7.89
CA CYS A 127 -14.06 6.22 8.49
C CYS A 127 -14.37 7.66 8.94
N GLU A 128 -15.63 8.12 8.93
CA GLU A 128 -15.97 9.53 9.20
C GLU A 128 -15.52 10.03 10.58
N ASP A 129 -15.49 9.13 11.57
CA ASP A 129 -14.99 9.41 12.91
C ASP A 129 -13.44 9.33 13.02
N GLU A 130 -12.75 8.89 11.96
CA GLU A 130 -11.28 8.84 11.94
C GLU A 130 -10.70 10.26 11.80
N LYS A 131 -9.64 10.55 12.57
CA LYS A 131 -8.86 11.77 12.37
C LYS A 131 -8.32 11.80 10.94
N ASN A 132 -8.53 12.92 10.24
CA ASN A 132 -8.17 13.09 8.82
C ASN A 132 -8.95 12.18 7.84
N TYR A 133 -10.19 11.78 8.15
CA TYR A 133 -10.99 10.89 7.29
C TYR A 133 -11.06 11.34 5.83
N THR A 134 -11.14 12.65 5.56
CA THR A 134 -11.20 13.18 4.18
C THR A 134 -9.91 12.93 3.40
N LEU A 135 -8.77 12.87 4.07
CA LEU A 135 -7.48 12.52 3.48
C LEU A 135 -7.34 11.00 3.31
N ILE A 136 -7.83 10.22 4.28
CA ILE A 136 -7.89 8.75 4.17
C ILE A 136 -8.75 8.33 2.97
N ARG A 137 -9.95 8.91 2.84
CA ARG A 137 -10.83 8.74 1.67
C ARG A 137 -10.12 9.13 0.37
N PHE A 138 -9.44 10.27 0.34
CA PHE A 138 -8.64 10.69 -0.82
C PHE A 138 -7.58 9.66 -1.21
N ASP A 139 -6.78 9.18 -0.25
CA ASP A 139 -5.70 8.23 -0.51
C ASP A 139 -6.27 6.87 -1.01
N MET A 140 -7.46 6.43 -0.53
CA MET A 140 -8.15 5.25 -1.07
C MET A 140 -8.61 5.45 -2.52
N ILE A 141 -9.22 6.60 -2.85
CA ILE A 141 -9.63 6.93 -4.22
C ILE A 141 -8.42 7.00 -5.17
N GLN A 142 -7.30 7.58 -4.71
CA GLN A 142 -6.05 7.58 -5.46
C GLN A 142 -5.48 6.16 -5.63
N GLY A 143 -5.56 5.33 -4.60
CA GLY A 143 -5.15 3.92 -4.67
C GLY A 143 -5.95 3.13 -5.72
N LEU A 144 -7.27 3.33 -5.78
CA LEU A 144 -8.12 2.75 -6.83
C LEU A 144 -7.72 3.23 -8.22
N ARG A 145 -7.39 4.52 -8.38
CA ARG A 145 -6.93 5.06 -9.68
C ARG A 145 -5.61 4.41 -10.10
N ASN A 146 -4.66 4.32 -9.17
CA ASN A 146 -3.36 3.70 -9.44
C ASN A 146 -3.51 2.23 -9.86
N LEU A 147 -4.39 1.48 -9.19
CA LEU A 147 -4.68 0.09 -9.55
C LEU A 147 -5.32 0.02 -10.95
N PHE A 148 -6.37 0.81 -11.22
CA PHE A 148 -7.00 0.88 -12.53
C PHE A 148 -6.01 1.22 -13.65
N ASP A 149 -5.05 2.12 -13.39
CA ASP A 149 -4.06 2.47 -14.40
C ASP A 149 -3.13 1.33 -14.80
N GLN A 150 -2.92 0.35 -13.92
CA GLN A 150 -2.10 -0.82 -14.21
C GLN A 150 -2.88 -1.93 -14.93
N ILE A 151 -4.14 -2.17 -14.56
CA ILE A 151 -4.88 -3.36 -15.01
C ILE A 151 -6.12 -3.08 -15.86
N LYS A 152 -6.58 -1.82 -15.90
CA LYS A 152 -7.77 -1.35 -16.64
C LYS A 152 -9.03 -2.18 -16.37
N ASP A 153 -9.18 -2.64 -15.12
CA ASP A 153 -10.34 -3.40 -14.66
C ASP A 153 -11.50 -2.45 -14.32
N GLU A 154 -12.62 -2.58 -15.02
CA GLU A 154 -13.78 -1.71 -14.83
C GLU A 154 -14.42 -1.88 -13.43
N GLU A 155 -14.29 -3.02 -12.75
CA GLU A 155 -14.79 -3.20 -11.37
C GLU A 155 -14.14 -2.18 -10.41
N VAL A 156 -12.83 -1.92 -10.60
CA VAL A 156 -12.07 -0.94 -9.80
C VAL A 156 -12.61 0.47 -10.02
N LYS A 157 -12.93 0.81 -11.27
CA LYS A 157 -13.45 2.11 -11.67
C LYS A 157 -14.89 2.32 -11.21
N GLU A 158 -15.75 1.34 -11.39
CA GLU A 158 -17.13 1.35 -10.88
C GLU A 158 -17.17 1.55 -9.37
N LEU A 159 -16.33 0.82 -8.63
CA LEU A 159 -16.22 1.03 -7.18
C LEU A 159 -15.80 2.46 -6.86
N ALA A 160 -14.75 2.98 -7.50
CA ALA A 160 -14.26 4.33 -7.22
C ALA A 160 -15.33 5.40 -7.47
N LEU A 161 -16.02 5.33 -8.61
CA LEU A 161 -17.08 6.28 -8.95
C LEU A 161 -18.26 6.18 -7.96
N SER A 162 -18.67 4.97 -7.58
CA SER A 162 -19.73 4.79 -6.59
C SER A 162 -19.35 5.38 -5.22
N LEU A 163 -18.11 5.23 -4.77
CA LEU A 163 -17.65 5.82 -3.50
C LEU A 163 -17.62 7.35 -3.56
N ILE A 164 -17.23 7.92 -4.71
CA ILE A 164 -17.25 9.36 -4.94
C ILE A 164 -18.67 9.91 -4.89
N GLU A 165 -19.63 9.24 -5.52
CA GLU A 165 -21.04 9.64 -5.51
C GLU A 165 -21.65 9.63 -4.10
N ASN A 166 -21.20 8.71 -3.24
CA ASN A 166 -21.62 8.63 -1.84
C ASN A 166 -21.02 9.73 -0.94
N GLU A 167 -20.03 10.50 -1.41
CA GLU A 167 -19.48 11.62 -0.62
C GLU A 167 -20.50 12.77 -0.57
N THR A 168 -20.92 13.12 0.66
CA THR A 168 -21.97 14.10 0.90
C THR A 168 -21.45 15.53 0.94
N ASP A 169 -20.16 15.75 1.25
CA ASP A 169 -19.55 17.07 1.17
C ASP A 169 -19.20 17.40 -0.29
N PRO A 170 -19.84 18.41 -0.93
CA PRO A 170 -19.61 18.74 -2.33
C PRO A 170 -18.16 19.13 -2.65
N LYS A 171 -17.44 19.70 -1.68
CA LYS A 171 -16.03 20.07 -1.83
C LYS A 171 -15.17 18.80 -1.99
N TYR A 172 -15.39 17.81 -1.13
CA TYR A 172 -14.61 16.57 -1.16
C TYR A 172 -15.05 15.65 -2.30
N GLN A 173 -16.34 15.57 -2.61
CA GLN A 173 -16.85 14.87 -3.79
C GLN A 173 -16.17 15.39 -5.07
N LYS A 174 -16.14 16.73 -5.26
CA LYS A 174 -15.45 17.34 -6.41
C LYS A 174 -13.95 17.04 -6.42
N LYS A 175 -13.31 17.03 -5.25
CA LYS A 175 -11.88 16.70 -5.10
C LYS A 175 -11.59 15.25 -5.49
N TYR A 176 -12.42 14.31 -5.06
CA TYR A 176 -12.25 12.89 -5.37
C TYR A 176 -12.53 12.61 -6.84
N ALA A 177 -13.60 13.21 -7.40
CA ALA A 177 -13.91 13.14 -8.83
C ALA A 177 -12.74 13.65 -9.70
N ALA A 178 -12.00 14.67 -9.27
CA ALA A 178 -10.87 15.20 -10.01
C ALA A 178 -9.74 14.18 -10.25
N VAL A 179 -9.58 13.18 -9.37
CA VAL A 179 -8.63 12.07 -9.55
C VAL A 179 -8.99 11.21 -10.77
N TRP A 180 -10.27 11.18 -11.13
CA TRP A 180 -10.82 10.31 -12.19
C TRP A 180 -11.27 11.07 -13.45
N LYS A 181 -11.13 12.40 -13.50
CA LYS A 181 -11.60 13.23 -14.63
C LYS A 181 -10.71 13.15 -15.88
N ASN A 182 -9.46 12.70 -15.76
CA ASN A 182 -8.50 12.70 -16.86
C ASN A 182 -7.79 11.35 -16.99
N GLY A 183 -8.45 10.38 -17.63
CA GLY A 183 -7.78 9.20 -18.17
C GLY A 183 -8.66 7.98 -18.28
#